data_AF-A0A7W0R838-F1
#
_entry.id   AF-A0A7W0R838-F1
#
_cell.length_a   1.000
_cell.length_b   1.000
_cell.length_c   1.000
_cell.angle_alpha   90.00
_cell.angle_beta   90.00
_cell.angle_gamma   90.00
#
_symmetry.space_group_name_H-M   'P 1'
#
loop_
_entity.id
_entity.type
_entity.pdbx_description
1 polymer ?
#
loop_
_entity_poly.entity_id
_entity_poly.type
_entity_poly.pdbx_seq_one_letter_code
_entity_poly.pdbx_strand_id
1 'polypeptide(L)' 'MSEPTPLFVGLDVHKDSIAVAHAQGQSAAPPVYVGAIGTRQADLDKLIRRLQAKTP' A
#
# COMPACT_ATOMS: atom_id res chain seq x y z
N MET A 1 -20.71 8.07 11.22
CA MET A 1 -19.38 8.26 10.60
C MET A 1 -18.68 6.92 10.69
N SER A 2 -18.20 6.35 9.58
CA SER A 2 -17.37 5.14 9.65
C SER A 2 -16.08 5.48 10.40
N GLU A 3 -15.68 4.62 11.32
CA GLU A 3 -14.38 4.76 11.97
C GLU A 3 -13.25 4.55 10.95
N PRO A 4 -12.17 5.33 11.02
CA PRO A 4 -11.03 5.17 10.11
C PRO A 4 -10.42 3.79 10.32
N THR A 5 -10.45 2.95 9.27
CA THR A 5 -9.82 1.63 9.30
C THR A 5 -8.34 1.79 8.97
N PRO A 6 -7.40 1.39 9.85
CA PRO A 6 -5.98 1.50 9.55
C PRO A 6 -5.60 0.58 8.39
N LEU A 7 -4.76 1.07 7.47
CA LEU A 7 -4.19 0.29 6.38
C LEU A 7 -2.70 0.11 6.64
N PHE A 8 -2.27 -1.14 6.84
CA PHE A 8 -0.85 -1.48 6.95
C PHE A 8 -0.26 -1.70 5.57
N VAL A 9 0.88 -1.08 5.27
CA VAL A 9 1.56 -1.20 3.98
C VAL A 9 2.97 -1.75 4.22
N GLY A 10 3.28 -2.89 3.61
CA GLY A 10 4.62 -3.46 3.56
C GLY A 10 5.34 -3.01 2.29
N LEU A 11 6.59 -2.58 2.46
CA LEU A 11 7.48 -2.15 1.38
C LEU A 11 8.75 -3.00 1.42
N ASP A 12 9.05 -3.70 0.34
CA ASP A 12 10.30 -4.45 0.18
C ASP A 12 11.11 -3.85 -0.97
N VAL A 13 12.24 -3.23 -0.63
CA VAL A 13 13.09 -2.52 -1.59
C VAL A 13 14.12 -3.49 -2.14
N HIS A 14 14.05 -3.76 -3.45
CA HIS A 14 15.02 -4.57 -4.16
C HIS A 14 15.53 -3.84 -5.41
N LYS A 15 16.81 -3.42 -5.34
CA LYS A 15 17.50 -2.65 -6.40
C LYS A 15 16.72 -1.39 -6.77
N ASP A 16 16.19 -1.35 -7.99
CA ASP A 16 15.51 -0.19 -8.57
C ASP A 16 13.98 -0.27 -8.41
N SER A 17 13.49 -1.23 -7.62
CA SER A 17 12.06 -1.48 -7.44
C SER A 17 11.69 -1.68 -5.96
N ILE A 18 10.44 -1.36 -5.63
CA ILE A 18 9.84 -1.57 -4.32
C ILE A 18 8.59 -2.42 -4.51
N ALA A 19 8.59 -3.64 -3.99
CA ALA A 19 7.41 -4.48 -3.93
C ALA A 19 6.48 -4.01 -2.81
N VAL A 20 5.18 -3.90 -3.10
CA VAL A 20 4.20 -3.31 -2.19
C VAL A 20 3.08 -4.30 -1.92
N ALA A 21 2.77 -4.50 -0.65
CA ALA A 21 1.57 -5.21 -0.20
C ALA A 21 0.82 -4.40 0.85
N HIS A 22 -0.49 -4.55 0.95
CA HIS A 22 -1.27 -3.92 2.01
C HIS A 22 -2.18 -4.91 2.75
N ALA A 23 -2.48 -4.62 4.01
CA ALA A 23 -3.46 -5.35 4.80
C ALA A 23 -4.38 -4.36 5.52
N GLN A 24 -5.68 -4.64 5.56
CA GLN A 24 -6.61 -3.87 6.37
C GLN A 24 -6.44 -4.27 7.84
N GLY A 25 -6.29 -3.28 8.70
CA GLY A 25 -6.22 -3.52 10.13
C GLY A 25 -7.52 -4.13 10.63
N GLN A 26 -7.39 -5.05 11.59
CA GLN A 26 -8.48 -5.85 12.14
C GLN A 26 -9.04 -6.93 11.17
N SER A 27 -8.51 -7.03 9.95
CA SER A 27 -8.84 -8.13 9.04
C SER A 27 -7.87 -9.30 9.22
N ALA A 28 -8.41 -10.51 9.36
CA ALA A 28 -7.62 -11.75 9.31
C ALA A 28 -7.24 -12.16 7.87
N ALA A 29 -7.62 -11.35 6.89
CA ALA A 29 -7.28 -11.60 5.49
C ALA A 29 -5.77 -11.47 5.26
N PRO A 30 -5.19 -12.31 4.38
CA PRO A 30 -3.78 -12.21 4.03
C PRO A 30 -3.49 -10.86 3.35
N PRO A 31 -2.25 -10.35 3.48
CA PRO A 31 -1.84 -9.14 2.76
C PRO A 31 -2.05 -9.27 1.26
N VAL A 32 -2.60 -8.23 0.65
CA VAL A 32 -2.86 -8.17 -0.78
C VAL A 32 -1.66 -7.52 -1.47
N TYR A 33 -1.08 -8.24 -2.43
CA TYR A 33 -0.01 -7.70 -3.25
C TYR A 33 -0.55 -6.62 -4.21
N VAL A 34 0.07 -5.46 -4.20
CA VAL A 34 -0.34 -4.27 -4.98
C VAL A 34 0.44 -4.15 -6.29
N GLY A 35 1.66 -4.69 -6.31
CA GLY A 35 2.60 -4.58 -7.42
C GLY A 35 3.94 -3.97 -6.97
N ALA A 36 4.84 -3.80 -7.93
CA ALA A 36 6.11 -3.11 -7.73
C ALA A 36 6.03 -1.67 -8.23
N ILE A 37 6.71 -0.76 -7.54
CA ILE A 37 6.91 0.63 -7.96
C ILE A 37 8.41 0.94 -8.10
N GLY A 38 8.75 2.07 -8.72
CA GLY A 38 10.12 2.58 -8.70
C GLY A 38 10.51 3.14 -7.34
N THR A 39 11.81 3.39 -7.13
CA THR A 39 12.37 3.91 -5.87
C THR A 39 12.25 5.42 -5.68
N ARG A 40 11.66 6.14 -6.64
CA ARG A 40 11.52 7.60 -6.56
C ARG A 40 10.33 7.98 -5.69
N GLN A 41 10.44 9.13 -5.01
CA GLN A 41 9.35 9.68 -4.21
C GLN A 41 8.04 9.86 -5.01
N ALA A 42 8.13 10.29 -6.27
CA ALA A 42 6.97 10.45 -7.14
C ALA A 42 6.21 9.13 -7.40
N ASP A 43 6.90 7.98 -7.35
CA ASP A 43 6.28 6.67 -7.52
C ASP A 43 5.55 6.25 -6.23
N LEU A 44 6.09 6.62 -5.06
CA LEU A 44 5.42 6.48 -3.76
C LEU A 44 4.17 7.36 -3.65
N ASP A 45 4.24 8.62 -4.08
CA ASP A 45 3.09 9.54 -4.07
C ASP A 45 1.93 9.01 -4.93
N LYS A 46 2.24 8.44 -6.11
CA LYS A 46 1.25 7.78 -6.97
C LYS A 46 0.63 6.56 -6.30
N LEU A 47 1.43 5.76 -5.61
CA LEU A 47 0.94 4.61 -4.85
C LEU A 47 -0.04 5.06 -3.76
N ILE A 48 0.33 6.06 -2.97
CA ILE A 48 -0.52 6.58 -1.87
C ILE A 48 -1.88 7.04 -2.41
N ARG A 49 -1.90 7.82 -3.50
CA ARG A 49 -3.14 8.25 -4.15
C ARG A 49 -4.00 7.07 -4.60
N ARG A 50 -3.39 6.02 -5.15
CA ARG A 50 -4.08 4.80 -5.59
C ARG A 50 -4.68 4.02 -4.40
N LEU A 51 -3.99 3.97 -3.27
CA LEU A 51 -4.48 3.30 -2.05
C LEU A 51 -5.62 4.09 -1.39
N GLN A 52 -5.51 5.42 -1.34
CA GLN A 52 -6.57 6.30 -0.84
C GLN A 52 -7.84 6.18 -1.70
N ALA A 53 -7.74 6.11 -3.02
CA ALA A 53 -8.89 5.93 -3.90
C ALA A 53 -9.62 4.57 -3.72
N LYS A 54 -8.96 3.57 -3.11
CA LYS A 54 -9.54 2.25 -2.86
C LYS A 54 -10.17 2.12 -1.47
N THR A 55 -9.92 3.07 -0.58
CA THR A 55 -10.42 3.03 0.80
C THR A 55 -11.48 4.14 0.94
N PRO A 56 -12.76 3.80 1.20
CA PRO A 56 -13.83 4.79 1.33
C PRO A 56 -13.68 5.69 2.56
#